data_AF-A0A4R7J9Q3-F1
#
_entry.id   AF-A0A4R7J9Q3-F1
#
_cell.length_a   1.000
_cell.length_b   1.000
_cell.length_c   1.000
_cell.angle_alpha   90.00
_cell.angle_beta   90.00
_cell.angle_gamma   90.00
#
_symmetry.space_group_name_H-M   'P 1'
#
loop_
_entity.id
_entity.type
_entity.pdbx_description
1 polymer ?
#
loop_
_entity_poly.entity_id
_entity_poly.type
_entity_poly.pdbx_seq_one_letter_code
_entity_poly.pdbx_strand_id
1 'polypeptide(L)'
;MWHGTAVSNSQIAPSRSHRTSVRVVPLLVPAVALLVATAGCAPDRAADGEPTAAVTARCDYRADGSPAIPVDPPSPEVDPATAQTRWVVQTNQGDVPITLDYELTPCTASSFSSLASQGYFDGTRCHRLVDTGIFILQCGDPSGTGMGGPGYTFDDELTGVESYPPGTVAMANSGANTNGSQFFLVWADSPLPADYTVFGEMDSAGLEVVNRIAAEGQDGSSADGSGRPNNSAEIVAVTPG
;
A
#
# COMPACT_ATOMS: atom_id res chain seq x y z
N MET A 1 -55.04 -11.50 17.65
CA MET A 1 -55.54 -12.55 18.58
C MET A 1 -54.50 -13.66 18.61
N TRP A 2 -54.17 -14.17 19.81
CA TRP A 2 -53.06 -15.08 20.18
C TRP A 2 -51.74 -14.35 20.54
N HIS A 3 -51.52 -13.99 21.82
CA HIS A 3 -51.00 -14.80 22.96
C HIS A 3 -49.56 -15.29 22.69
N GLY A 4 -48.52 -15.09 23.50
CA GLY A 4 -48.31 -14.49 24.82
C GLY A 4 -46.93 -14.95 25.34
N THR A 5 -46.26 -14.10 26.14
CA THR A 5 -45.29 -14.39 27.22
C THR A 5 -44.10 -15.35 26.99
N ALA A 6 -42.86 -14.89 27.27
CA ALA A 6 -42.19 -15.16 28.55
C ALA A 6 -40.82 -14.47 28.66
N VAL A 7 -40.58 -13.95 29.87
CA VAL A 7 -39.33 -13.39 30.40
C VAL A 7 -38.44 -14.53 30.88
N SER A 8 -37.12 -14.44 30.70
CA SER A 8 -36.19 -15.01 31.70
C SER A 8 -34.88 -14.22 31.73
N ASN A 9 -34.65 -13.64 32.91
CA ASN A 9 -33.52 -12.84 33.32
C ASN A 9 -32.65 -13.76 34.19
N SER A 10 -31.41 -14.03 33.80
CA SER A 10 -30.45 -14.73 34.66
C SER A 10 -29.24 -13.85 34.90
N GLN A 11 -29.08 -13.51 36.17
CA GLN A 11 -28.07 -12.65 36.74
C GLN A 11 -26.84 -13.43 37.24
N ILE A 12 -25.66 -12.81 37.05
CA ILE A 12 -24.53 -12.63 37.98
C ILE A 12 -23.67 -13.86 38.38
N ALA A 13 -22.35 -13.76 38.11
CA ALA A 13 -21.30 -13.85 39.15
C ALA A 13 -19.93 -13.35 38.63
N PRO A 14 -19.31 -12.32 39.24
CA PRO A 14 -17.91 -11.96 39.01
C PRO A 14 -16.97 -12.82 39.89
N SER A 15 -15.89 -13.35 39.30
CA SER A 15 -14.87 -14.09 40.05
C SER A 15 -13.90 -13.12 40.74
N ARG A 16 -13.54 -13.50 41.98
CA ARG A 16 -12.87 -12.69 43.00
C ARG A 16 -11.41 -12.41 42.67
N SER A 17 -11.01 -11.15 42.80
CA SER A 17 -9.62 -10.72 42.89
C SER A 17 -9.05 -11.05 44.27
N HIS A 18 -7.95 -11.80 44.31
CA HIS A 18 -7.20 -12.04 45.56
C HIS A 18 -6.36 -10.82 45.90
N ARG A 19 -6.86 -10.01 46.83
CA ARG A 19 -6.07 -9.02 47.58
C ARG A 19 -5.21 -9.75 48.62
N THR A 20 -3.90 -9.75 48.41
CA THR A 20 -2.95 -10.17 49.44
C THR A 20 -2.34 -8.92 50.06
N SER A 21 -2.93 -8.49 51.18
CA SER A 21 -2.42 -7.43 52.04
C SER A 21 -1.32 -7.99 52.94
N VAL A 22 -0.09 -7.51 52.78
CA VAL A 22 1.02 -7.78 53.71
C VAL A 22 1.42 -6.48 54.41
N ARG A 23 1.56 -6.62 55.73
CA ARG A 23 1.61 -5.57 56.75
C ARG A 23 2.95 -4.85 56.78
N VAL A 24 2.89 -3.53 56.95
CA VAL A 24 4.01 -2.65 57.31
C VAL A 24 4.31 -2.82 58.81
N VAL A 25 5.58 -3.04 59.16
CA VAL A 25 6.10 -2.95 60.54
C VAL A 25 7.28 -1.97 60.52
N PRO A 26 7.26 -0.87 61.29
CA PRO A 26 8.37 0.06 61.35
C PRO A 26 9.37 -0.41 62.41
N LEU A 27 10.66 -0.45 62.05
CA LEU A 27 11.74 -0.62 63.02
C LEU A 27 12.77 0.50 62.80
N LEU A 28 12.77 1.47 63.72
CA LEU A 28 13.79 2.49 63.93
C LEU A 28 14.95 1.88 64.74
N VAL A 29 16.20 1.91 64.24
CA VAL A 29 17.44 2.26 65.01
C VAL A 29 18.60 2.54 64.00
N PRO A 30 19.78 3.05 64.43
CA PRO A 30 20.26 4.41 64.25
C PRO A 30 21.33 4.58 63.14
N ALA A 31 21.63 5.84 62.84
CA ALA A 31 22.73 6.26 61.98
C ALA A 31 24.10 5.84 62.53
N VAL A 32 24.91 5.21 61.67
CA VAL A 32 26.37 5.17 61.79
C VAL A 32 26.93 5.60 60.45
N ALA A 33 27.53 6.78 60.42
CA ALA A 33 28.30 7.26 59.29
C ALA A 33 29.68 6.58 59.30
N LEU A 34 30.02 5.87 58.23
CA LEU A 34 31.38 5.46 57.94
C LEU A 34 31.67 5.81 56.47
N LEU A 35 32.47 6.87 56.26
CA LEU A 35 33.05 7.17 54.96
C LEU A 35 34.08 6.08 54.62
N VAL A 36 33.82 5.35 53.54
CA VAL A 36 34.85 4.62 52.82
C VAL A 36 34.73 5.01 51.35
N ALA A 37 35.70 5.80 50.88
CA ALA A 37 35.88 6.09 49.47
C ALA A 37 36.46 4.85 48.78
N THR A 38 35.70 4.24 47.89
CA THR A 38 36.22 3.28 46.92
C THR A 38 35.88 3.74 45.52
N ALA A 39 36.92 3.78 44.70
CA ALA A 39 36.93 4.17 43.30
C ALA A 39 35.73 3.61 42.50
N GLY A 40 35.14 4.49 41.70
CA GLY A 40 34.18 4.10 40.69
C GLY A 40 34.79 3.17 39.65
N CYS A 41 34.04 2.13 39.34
CA CYS A 41 33.98 1.46 38.05
C CYS A 41 32.59 0.81 38.00
N ALA A 42 31.56 1.63 37.76
CA ALA A 42 30.34 1.07 37.18
C ALA A 42 30.70 0.68 35.74
N PRO A 43 30.46 -0.55 35.28
CA PRO A 43 30.32 -0.75 33.86
C PRO A 43 28.97 -0.12 33.53
N ASP A 44 28.99 1.14 33.09
CA ASP A 44 27.96 1.60 32.17
C ASP A 44 28.02 0.63 31.00
N ARG A 45 27.17 -0.40 31.04
CA ARG A 45 26.73 -1.06 29.83
C ARG A 45 25.87 -0.02 29.11
N ALA A 46 26.55 0.91 28.46
CA ALA A 46 26.07 1.44 27.21
C ALA A 46 25.74 0.20 26.38
N ALA A 47 24.46 -0.09 26.26
CA ALA A 47 23.99 -0.88 25.15
C ALA A 47 24.33 -0.03 23.94
N ASP A 48 25.55 -0.22 23.42
CA ASP A 48 25.89 0.11 22.05
C ASP A 48 25.01 -0.82 21.21
N GLY A 49 23.75 -0.43 21.05
CA GLY A 49 22.99 -0.80 19.89
C GLY A 49 23.74 -0.19 18.72
N GLU A 50 24.61 -0.99 18.11
CA GLU A 50 25.06 -0.73 16.75
C GLU A 50 23.81 -0.32 15.96
N PRO A 51 23.78 0.87 15.31
CA PRO A 51 22.68 1.20 14.45
C PRO A 51 22.66 0.11 13.39
N THR A 52 21.67 -0.78 13.44
CA THR A 52 21.40 -1.72 12.37
C THR A 52 21.27 -0.87 11.12
N ALA A 53 22.27 -0.94 10.22
CA ALA A 53 22.24 -0.19 8.98
C ALA A 53 20.87 -0.44 8.34
N ALA A 54 20.12 0.64 8.10
CA ALA A 54 18.81 0.58 7.48
C ALA A 54 18.91 -0.27 6.20
N VAL A 55 18.06 -1.28 6.07
CA VAL A 55 18.03 -2.13 4.88
C VAL A 55 17.48 -1.30 3.74
N THR A 56 18.37 -0.65 2.99
CA THR A 56 18.02 0.09 1.80
C THR A 56 17.94 -0.87 0.61
N ALA A 57 16.79 -0.92 -0.07
CA ALA A 57 16.70 -1.57 -1.37
C ALA A 57 17.39 -0.71 -2.43
N ARG A 58 18.04 -1.36 -3.41
CA ARG A 58 18.69 -0.69 -4.54
C ARG A 58 18.01 -1.10 -5.84
N CYS A 59 17.43 -0.13 -6.54
CA CYS A 59 16.60 -0.29 -7.72
C CYS A 59 17.34 0.16 -8.98
N ASP A 60 17.09 -0.54 -10.10
CA ASP A 60 17.65 -0.20 -11.41
C ASP A 60 16.55 0.36 -12.34
N TYR A 61 16.45 1.68 -12.40
CA TYR A 61 15.53 2.40 -13.29
C TYR A 61 16.26 2.71 -14.61
N ARG A 62 16.04 1.86 -15.60
CA ARG A 62 16.73 1.85 -16.89
C ARG A 62 16.02 2.80 -17.86
N ALA A 63 16.74 3.74 -18.46
CA ALA A 63 16.15 4.65 -19.45
C ALA A 63 15.50 3.88 -20.61
N ASP A 64 14.29 4.30 -21.01
CA ASP A 64 13.53 3.70 -22.09
C ASP A 64 12.69 4.76 -22.82
N GLY A 65 13.10 5.08 -24.05
CA GLY A 65 12.41 6.06 -24.89
C GLY A 65 12.38 7.48 -24.29
N SER A 66 11.30 8.20 -24.57
CA SER A 66 11.02 9.52 -24.01
C SER A 66 9.77 9.44 -23.15
N PRO A 67 9.72 10.17 -22.02
CA PRO A 67 8.56 10.13 -21.16
C PRO A 67 7.36 10.77 -21.84
N ALA A 68 6.15 10.27 -21.55
CA ALA A 68 4.90 10.79 -22.13
C ALA A 68 4.68 12.28 -21.78
N ILE A 69 5.10 12.67 -20.58
CA ILE A 69 5.22 14.06 -20.11
C ILE A 69 6.52 14.21 -19.31
N PRO A 70 7.09 15.42 -19.16
CA PRO A 70 8.35 15.60 -18.42
C PRO A 70 8.27 15.06 -16.99
N VAL A 71 9.24 14.23 -16.61
CA VAL A 71 9.37 13.64 -15.27
C VAL A 71 10.80 13.16 -15.06
N ASP A 72 11.26 13.14 -13.81
CA ASP A 72 12.54 12.56 -13.43
C ASP A 72 12.37 11.13 -12.88
N PRO A 73 13.30 10.21 -13.16
CA PRO A 73 13.27 8.88 -12.57
C PRO A 73 13.45 8.97 -11.03
N PRO A 74 12.87 8.01 -10.27
CA PRO A 74 13.04 7.93 -8.82
C PRO A 74 14.50 7.73 -8.38
N SER A 75 14.76 8.00 -7.09
CA SER A 75 16.03 7.62 -6.45
C SER A 75 16.22 6.10 -6.54
N PRO A 76 17.42 5.62 -6.93
CA PRO A 76 17.72 4.19 -6.95
C PRO A 76 17.89 3.61 -5.54
N GLU A 77 18.09 4.43 -4.51
CA GLU A 77 18.14 3.97 -3.12
C GLU A 77 16.79 4.23 -2.46
N VAL A 78 16.21 3.17 -1.89
CA VAL A 78 14.89 3.17 -1.25
C VAL A 78 15.04 2.68 0.18
N ASP A 79 14.52 3.43 1.15
CA ASP A 79 14.38 3.00 2.54
C ASP A 79 12.89 2.75 2.85
N PRO A 80 12.46 1.47 2.88
CA PRO A 80 11.07 1.11 3.21
C PRO A 80 10.60 1.67 4.56
N ALA A 81 11.49 1.85 5.53
CA ALA A 81 11.12 2.26 6.88
C ALA A 81 10.64 3.71 6.98
N THR A 82 10.99 4.54 6.00
CA THR A 82 10.63 5.96 5.96
C THR A 82 9.68 6.31 4.81
N ALA A 83 9.18 5.30 4.09
CA ALA A 83 8.39 5.48 2.89
C ALA A 83 6.93 5.93 3.16
N GLN A 84 6.40 6.78 2.28
CA GLN A 84 4.97 7.12 2.24
C GLN A 84 4.20 5.93 1.65
N THR A 85 3.47 5.21 2.51
CA THR A 85 2.75 3.99 2.10
C THR A 85 1.32 4.27 1.65
N ARG A 86 0.65 5.30 2.17
CA ARG A 86 -0.74 5.60 1.82
C ARG A 86 -0.84 6.70 0.77
N TRP A 87 -1.60 6.44 -0.27
CA TRP A 87 -1.89 7.41 -1.32
C TRP A 87 -3.38 7.41 -1.63
N VAL A 88 -3.88 8.52 -2.14
CA VAL A 88 -5.23 8.65 -2.66
C VAL A 88 -5.13 9.00 -4.13
N VAL A 89 -5.55 8.07 -4.99
CA VAL A 89 -5.76 8.33 -6.41
C VAL A 89 -7.11 9.02 -6.54
N GLN A 90 -7.10 10.34 -6.63
CA GLN A 90 -8.31 11.16 -6.73
C GLN A 90 -8.80 11.11 -8.16
N THR A 91 -9.99 10.54 -8.38
CA THR A 91 -10.59 10.52 -9.72
C THR A 91 -11.78 11.46 -9.80
N ASN A 92 -12.17 11.82 -11.01
CA ASN A 92 -13.44 12.52 -11.25
C ASN A 92 -14.69 11.69 -10.87
N GLN A 93 -14.52 10.40 -10.55
CA GLN A 93 -15.57 9.48 -10.11
C GLN A 93 -15.54 9.20 -8.60
N GLY A 94 -14.56 9.76 -7.87
CA GLY A 94 -14.36 9.55 -6.45
C GLY A 94 -12.91 9.22 -6.09
N ASP A 95 -12.63 9.21 -4.80
CA ASP A 95 -11.30 8.90 -4.27
C ASP A 95 -11.06 7.38 -4.22
N VAL A 96 -9.87 6.96 -4.65
CA VAL A 96 -9.41 5.57 -4.56
C VAL A 96 -8.18 5.53 -3.64
N PRO A 97 -8.37 5.34 -2.32
CA PRO A 97 -7.27 5.19 -1.39
C PRO A 97 -6.58 3.84 -1.61
N ILE A 98 -5.25 3.88 -1.64
CA ILE A 98 -4.39 2.71 -1.80
C ILE A 98 -3.31 2.69 -0.72
N THR A 99 -2.86 1.49 -0.34
CA THR A 99 -1.69 1.26 0.50
C THR A 99 -0.65 0.50 -0.29
N LEU A 100 0.55 1.06 -0.43
CA LEU A 100 1.67 0.49 -1.15
C LEU A 100 2.47 -0.47 -0.26
N ASP A 101 2.99 -1.54 -0.85
CA ASP A 101 3.82 -2.54 -0.19
C ASP A 101 5.31 -2.31 -0.48
N TYR A 102 5.95 -1.50 0.36
CA TYR A 102 7.39 -1.26 0.30
C TYR A 102 8.24 -2.43 0.85
N GLU A 103 7.63 -3.40 1.54
CA GLU A 103 8.37 -4.54 2.07
C GLU A 103 8.61 -5.58 0.97
N LEU A 104 7.57 -5.87 0.18
CA LEU A 104 7.64 -6.84 -0.91
C LEU A 104 8.09 -6.21 -2.24
N THR A 105 7.70 -4.95 -2.50
CA THR A 105 7.91 -4.29 -3.81
C THR A 105 8.49 -2.88 -3.70
N PRO A 106 9.64 -2.71 -3.01
CA PRO A 106 10.22 -1.40 -2.75
C PRO A 106 10.50 -0.57 -4.02
N CYS A 107 10.93 -1.19 -5.12
CA CYS A 107 11.25 -0.46 -6.35
C CYS A 107 10.00 0.01 -7.07
N THR A 108 8.97 -0.82 -7.10
CA THR A 108 7.67 -0.50 -7.69
C THR A 108 6.96 0.60 -6.90
N ALA A 109 6.87 0.44 -5.58
CA ALA A 109 6.25 1.42 -4.70
C ALA A 109 6.99 2.77 -4.74
N SER A 110 8.33 2.76 -4.77
CA SER A 110 9.14 3.97 -4.93
C SER A 110 8.90 4.67 -6.27
N SER A 111 8.80 3.91 -7.37
CA SER A 111 8.47 4.44 -8.69
C SER A 111 7.11 5.14 -8.68
N PHE A 112 6.07 4.47 -8.17
CA PHE A 112 4.73 5.06 -8.06
C PHE A 112 4.74 6.35 -7.24
N SER A 113 5.33 6.32 -6.03
CA SER A 113 5.39 7.48 -5.14
C SER A 113 6.15 8.66 -5.73
N SER A 114 7.25 8.40 -6.47
CA SER A 114 8.01 9.45 -7.15
C SER A 114 7.18 10.10 -8.27
N LEU A 115 6.53 9.29 -9.11
CA LEU A 115 5.67 9.77 -10.18
C LEU A 115 4.48 10.57 -9.63
N ALA A 116 3.82 10.06 -8.59
CA ALA A 116 2.73 10.75 -7.90
C ALA A 116 3.17 12.11 -7.32
N SER A 117 4.33 12.14 -6.63
CA SER A 117 4.88 13.38 -6.05
C SER A 117 5.21 14.45 -7.10
N GLN A 118 5.49 14.03 -8.33
CA GLN A 118 5.79 14.92 -9.46
C GLN A 118 4.53 15.32 -10.26
N GLY A 119 3.34 14.87 -9.85
CA GLY A 119 2.08 15.12 -10.56
C GLY A 119 1.99 14.39 -11.90
N TYR A 120 2.76 13.31 -12.09
CA TYR A 120 2.83 12.60 -13.37
C TYR A 120 1.48 11.98 -13.77
N PHE A 121 0.65 11.64 -12.78
CA PHE A 121 -0.67 11.05 -12.99
C PHE A 121 -1.81 12.07 -13.10
N ASP A 122 -1.53 13.36 -12.91
CA ASP A 122 -2.54 14.41 -12.88
C ASP A 122 -3.15 14.64 -14.27
N GLY A 123 -4.49 14.67 -14.34
CA GLY A 123 -5.25 14.81 -15.59
C GLY A 123 -5.18 13.59 -16.52
N THR A 124 -4.68 12.44 -16.04
CA THR A 124 -4.50 11.24 -16.87
C THR A 124 -5.75 10.36 -16.85
N ARG A 125 -6.06 9.71 -17.97
CA ARG A 125 -7.25 8.84 -18.07
C ARG A 125 -6.89 7.39 -17.78
N CYS A 126 -7.80 6.70 -17.10
CA CYS A 126 -7.82 5.25 -17.13
C CYS A 126 -8.33 4.79 -18.50
N HIS A 127 -7.40 4.33 -19.34
CA HIS A 127 -7.61 4.18 -20.78
C HIS A 127 -8.17 2.81 -21.16
N ARG A 128 -8.26 1.87 -20.21
CA ARG A 128 -8.77 0.52 -20.47
C ARG A 128 -9.51 -0.06 -19.26
N LEU A 129 -10.73 -0.52 -19.50
CA LEU A 129 -11.55 -1.32 -18.60
C LEU A 129 -11.78 -2.67 -19.25
N VAL A 130 -11.54 -3.74 -18.50
CA VAL A 130 -11.89 -5.11 -18.87
C VAL A 130 -12.96 -5.59 -17.91
N ASP A 131 -14.06 -6.11 -18.46
CA ASP A 131 -15.24 -6.56 -17.71
C ASP A 131 -15.65 -8.01 -18.03
N THR A 132 -14.77 -8.74 -18.71
CA THR A 132 -14.97 -10.14 -19.05
C THR A 132 -13.67 -10.92 -18.93
N GLY A 133 -13.69 -12.06 -18.24
CA GLY A 133 -12.54 -12.97 -18.09
C GLY A 133 -11.52 -12.49 -17.07
N ILE A 134 -11.02 -11.28 -17.22
CA ILE A 134 -10.25 -10.53 -16.21
C ILE A 134 -10.98 -9.21 -15.93
N PHE A 135 -10.88 -8.69 -14.71
CA PHE A 135 -11.70 -7.59 -14.23
C PHE A 135 -10.81 -6.48 -13.68
N ILE A 136 -10.30 -5.66 -14.60
CA ILE A 136 -9.30 -4.63 -14.30
C ILE A 136 -9.68 -3.26 -14.87
N LEU A 137 -9.31 -2.20 -14.16
CA LEU A 137 -9.27 -0.82 -14.66
C LEU A 137 -7.80 -0.38 -14.73
N GLN A 138 -7.29 -0.14 -15.94
CA GLN A 138 -5.90 0.20 -16.21
C GLN A 138 -5.72 1.71 -16.44
N CYS A 139 -4.72 2.28 -15.76
CA CYS A 139 -4.42 3.71 -15.70
C CYS A 139 -2.91 3.95 -15.79
N GLY A 140 -2.46 5.20 -15.59
CA GLY A 140 -1.03 5.53 -15.46
C GLY A 140 -0.29 5.81 -16.77
N ASP A 141 -1.01 6.00 -17.88
CA ASP A 141 -0.45 6.50 -19.14
C ASP A 141 -0.94 7.94 -19.41
N PRO A 142 -0.09 8.97 -19.26
CA PRO A 142 -0.46 10.35 -19.55
C PRO A 142 -0.86 10.61 -21.01
N SER A 143 -0.41 9.79 -21.95
CA SER A 143 -0.84 9.90 -23.35
C SER A 143 -2.25 9.36 -23.57
N GLY A 144 -2.75 8.49 -22.67
CA GLY A 144 -4.05 7.82 -22.80
C GLY A 144 -4.14 6.82 -23.96
N THR A 145 -3.01 6.39 -24.52
CA THR A 145 -2.95 5.50 -25.68
C THR A 145 -2.77 4.03 -25.29
N GLY A 146 -2.30 3.77 -24.06
CA GLY A 146 -1.84 2.47 -23.59
C GLY A 146 -0.37 2.17 -23.93
N MET A 147 0.30 3.06 -24.67
CA MET A 147 1.68 2.88 -25.13
C MET A 147 2.67 3.84 -24.47
N GLY A 148 2.20 4.81 -23.69
CA GLY A 148 3.08 5.76 -23.00
C GLY A 148 3.69 5.19 -21.73
N GLY A 149 4.73 5.87 -21.25
CA GLY A 149 5.48 5.51 -20.05
C GLY A 149 6.36 6.66 -19.56
N PRO A 150 7.06 6.48 -18.43
CA PRO A 150 7.76 7.55 -17.72
C PRO A 150 9.19 7.80 -18.24
N GLY A 151 9.53 7.27 -19.43
CA GLY A 151 10.87 7.39 -20.00
C GLY A 151 11.90 6.43 -19.37
N TYR A 152 11.45 5.50 -18.55
CA TYR A 152 12.26 4.44 -17.97
C TYR A 152 11.44 3.16 -17.75
N THR A 153 12.15 2.04 -17.62
CA THR A 153 11.62 0.74 -17.18
C THR A 153 12.39 0.20 -15.99
N PHE A 154 11.81 -0.73 -15.26
CA PHE A 154 12.45 -1.44 -14.17
C PHE A 154 11.96 -2.89 -14.06
N ASP A 155 12.67 -3.67 -13.26
CA ASP A 155 12.47 -5.11 -13.11
C ASP A 155 11.15 -5.45 -12.41
N ASP A 156 10.65 -6.67 -12.61
CA ASP A 156 9.52 -7.20 -11.85
C ASP A 156 9.96 -7.62 -10.43
N GLU A 157 9.07 -7.44 -9.45
CA GLU A 157 9.28 -7.86 -8.06
C GLU A 157 8.29 -8.99 -7.73
N LEU A 158 8.56 -10.19 -8.29
CA LEU A 158 7.66 -11.35 -8.23
C LEU A 158 8.17 -12.43 -7.28
N THR A 159 7.24 -13.06 -6.56
CA THR A 159 7.45 -14.28 -5.77
C THR A 159 7.12 -15.55 -6.56
N GLY A 160 6.35 -15.41 -7.65
CA GLY A 160 5.91 -16.48 -8.53
C GLY A 160 4.59 -17.16 -8.11
N VAL A 161 3.92 -16.63 -7.08
CA VAL A 161 2.61 -17.13 -6.60
C VAL A 161 1.57 -16.02 -6.52
N GLU A 162 1.75 -14.97 -7.32
CA GLU A 162 0.92 -13.77 -7.27
C GLU A 162 -0.52 -14.10 -7.63
N SER A 163 -1.44 -13.45 -6.92
CA SER A 163 -2.88 -13.57 -7.13
C SER A 163 -3.50 -12.18 -7.16
N TYR A 164 -4.65 -12.09 -7.81
CA TYR A 164 -5.29 -10.81 -8.13
C TYR A 164 -6.76 -10.82 -7.71
N PRO A 165 -7.04 -10.86 -6.39
CA PRO A 165 -8.38 -10.66 -5.87
C PRO A 165 -8.86 -9.20 -6.05
N PRO A 166 -10.16 -8.92 -5.88
CA PRO A 166 -10.67 -7.56 -5.83
C PRO A 166 -9.92 -6.74 -4.77
N GLY A 167 -9.49 -5.54 -5.14
CA GLY A 167 -8.69 -4.68 -4.27
C GLY A 167 -7.21 -4.60 -4.68
N THR A 168 -6.69 -5.55 -5.45
CA THR A 168 -5.28 -5.55 -5.83
C THR A 168 -4.90 -4.37 -6.73
N VAL A 169 -3.73 -3.79 -6.46
CA VAL A 169 -3.05 -2.81 -7.32
C VAL A 169 -1.77 -3.45 -7.86
N ALA A 170 -1.66 -3.55 -9.19
CA ALA A 170 -0.53 -4.22 -9.83
C ALA A 170 -0.03 -3.46 -11.06
N MET A 171 1.24 -3.66 -11.41
CA MET A 171 1.86 -3.03 -12.57
C MET A 171 1.36 -3.66 -13.86
N ALA A 172 1.04 -2.82 -14.85
CA ALA A 172 0.96 -3.28 -16.23
C ALA A 172 2.36 -3.32 -16.83
N ASN A 173 2.63 -4.32 -17.68
CA ASN A 173 3.90 -4.46 -18.39
C ASN A 173 3.68 -4.97 -19.83
N SER A 174 4.74 -4.92 -20.62
CA SER A 174 4.80 -5.40 -22.02
C SER A 174 5.64 -6.68 -22.17
N GLY A 175 5.73 -7.45 -21.08
CA GLY A 175 6.67 -8.55 -20.90
C GLY A 175 7.54 -8.35 -19.66
N ALA A 176 8.28 -9.39 -19.30
CA ALA A 176 9.10 -9.39 -18.08
C ALA A 176 10.06 -8.19 -18.02
N ASN A 177 10.17 -7.58 -16.84
CA ASN A 177 11.06 -6.47 -16.50
C ASN A 177 10.85 -5.22 -17.36
N THR A 178 9.60 -4.93 -17.69
CA THR A 178 9.20 -3.73 -18.45
C THR A 178 8.21 -2.85 -17.67
N ASN A 179 8.26 -2.90 -16.33
CA ASN A 179 7.42 -2.03 -15.51
C ASN A 179 7.78 -0.57 -15.78
N GLY A 180 6.75 0.26 -15.94
CA GLY A 180 6.88 1.70 -16.19
C GLY A 180 5.99 2.50 -15.24
N SER A 181 5.03 3.22 -15.80
CA SER A 181 4.07 4.02 -15.02
C SER A 181 2.65 3.48 -15.03
N GLN A 182 2.35 2.53 -15.93
CA GLN A 182 1.00 2.00 -16.05
C GLN A 182 0.74 0.94 -14.97
N PHE A 183 -0.43 1.03 -14.36
CA PHE A 183 -0.90 0.10 -13.33
C PHE A 183 -2.35 -0.24 -13.59
N PHE A 184 -2.83 -1.31 -12.97
CA PHE A 184 -4.23 -1.68 -13.01
C PHE A 184 -4.79 -1.96 -11.61
N LEU A 185 -6.07 -1.64 -11.48
CA LEU A 185 -6.90 -1.80 -10.29
C LEU A 185 -7.83 -2.99 -10.52
N VAL A 186 -7.71 -4.03 -9.72
CA VAL A 186 -8.51 -5.24 -9.85
C VAL A 186 -9.83 -5.06 -9.11
N TRP A 187 -10.95 -5.15 -9.83
CA TRP A 187 -12.27 -4.88 -9.26
C TRP A 187 -13.14 -6.13 -9.05
N ALA A 188 -12.78 -7.25 -9.69
CA ALA A 188 -13.30 -8.58 -9.36
C ALA A 188 -12.20 -9.65 -9.54
N ASP A 189 -12.41 -10.86 -8.99
CA ASP A 189 -11.44 -11.96 -9.03
C ASP A 189 -10.93 -12.22 -10.46
N SER A 190 -9.64 -12.00 -10.67
CA SER A 190 -9.02 -12.03 -11.99
C SER A 190 -7.97 -13.15 -12.09
N PRO A 191 -8.19 -14.20 -12.91
CA PRO A 191 -7.27 -15.33 -13.06
C PRO A 191 -6.09 -14.99 -13.98
N LEU A 192 -5.36 -13.92 -13.65
CA LEU A 192 -4.13 -13.53 -14.34
C LEU A 192 -2.97 -14.46 -13.93
N PRO A 193 -2.00 -14.71 -14.83
CA PRO A 193 -0.76 -15.37 -14.44
C PRO A 193 0.04 -14.50 -13.46
N ALA A 194 0.93 -15.11 -12.69
CA ALA A 194 1.77 -14.46 -11.69
C ALA A 194 2.93 -13.63 -12.30
N ASP A 195 2.64 -12.90 -13.38
CA ASP A 195 3.61 -12.17 -14.20
C ASP A 195 3.55 -10.65 -13.98
N TYR A 196 2.72 -10.16 -13.06
CA TYR A 196 2.51 -8.74 -12.80
C TYR A 196 2.78 -8.40 -11.33
N THR A 197 3.70 -7.47 -11.08
CA THR A 197 4.10 -7.06 -9.74
C THR A 197 2.91 -6.46 -8.99
N VAL A 198 2.47 -7.13 -7.92
CA VAL A 198 1.46 -6.62 -6.98
C VAL A 198 2.15 -5.71 -5.97
N PHE A 199 1.86 -4.41 -6.03
CA PHE A 199 2.60 -3.41 -5.25
C PHE A 199 1.75 -2.63 -4.26
N GLY A 200 0.48 -3.00 -4.11
CA GLY A 200 -0.40 -2.43 -3.12
C GLY A 200 -1.82 -2.94 -3.20
N GLU A 201 -2.66 -2.36 -2.35
CA GLU A 201 -4.08 -2.69 -2.22
C GLU A 201 -4.93 -1.43 -2.10
N MET A 202 -6.07 -1.43 -2.78
CA MET A 202 -7.16 -0.48 -2.55
C MET A 202 -7.85 -0.82 -1.23
N ASP A 203 -8.27 0.22 -0.51
CA ASP A 203 -9.23 0.00 0.57
C ASP A 203 -10.64 -0.27 0.02
N SER A 204 -11.57 -0.58 0.92
CA SER A 204 -12.96 -0.87 0.55
C SER A 204 -13.67 0.31 -0.13
N ALA A 205 -13.31 1.55 0.23
CA ALA A 205 -13.92 2.74 -0.36
C ALA A 205 -13.43 2.93 -1.81
N GLY A 206 -12.13 2.73 -2.05
CA GLY A 206 -11.56 2.77 -3.39
C GLY A 206 -12.12 1.66 -4.28
N LEU A 207 -12.22 0.44 -3.76
CA LEU A 207 -12.83 -0.68 -4.49
C LEU A 207 -14.30 -0.41 -4.86
N GLU A 208 -15.06 0.29 -4.01
CA GLU A 208 -16.45 0.70 -4.33
C GLU A 208 -16.49 1.69 -5.49
N VAL A 209 -15.57 2.66 -5.53
CA VAL A 209 -15.46 3.61 -6.65
C VAL A 209 -15.14 2.88 -7.96
N VAL A 210 -14.16 1.98 -7.96
CA VAL A 210 -13.77 1.24 -9.17
C VAL A 210 -14.90 0.31 -9.63
N ASN A 211 -15.61 -0.35 -8.71
CA ASN A 211 -16.78 -1.16 -9.06
C ASN A 211 -17.91 -0.32 -9.70
N ARG A 212 -18.12 0.92 -9.24
CA ARG A 212 -19.10 1.82 -9.85
C ARG A 212 -18.71 2.18 -11.29
N ILE A 213 -17.43 2.48 -11.54
CA ILE A 213 -16.91 2.71 -12.90
C ILE A 213 -17.13 1.46 -13.76
N ALA A 214 -16.79 0.29 -13.25
CA ALA A 214 -16.94 -0.97 -13.97
C ALA A 214 -18.40 -1.31 -14.31
N ALA A 215 -19.34 -1.02 -13.40
CA ALA A 215 -20.77 -1.26 -13.60
C ALA A 215 -21.39 -0.43 -14.74
N GLU A 216 -20.74 0.66 -15.14
CA GLU A 216 -21.15 1.49 -16.29
C GLU A 216 -20.67 0.91 -17.63
N GLY A 217 -19.78 -0.09 -17.59
CA GLY A 217 -19.27 -0.81 -18.75
C GLY A 217 -18.24 -0.03 -19.57
N GLN A 218 -17.87 -0.61 -20.72
CA GLN A 218 -16.87 -0.08 -21.64
C GLN A 218 -17.39 -0.01 -23.09
N ASP A 219 -16.67 0.75 -23.93
CA ASP A 219 -17.10 1.15 -25.27
C ASP A 219 -16.76 0.15 -26.41
N GLY A 220 -16.09 -0.94 -26.10
CA GLY A 220 -15.64 -1.97 -27.03
C GLY A 220 -14.54 -1.52 -27.98
N SER A 221 -13.80 -0.44 -27.66
CA SER A 221 -12.82 0.14 -28.57
C SER A 221 -11.61 -0.75 -28.86
N SER A 222 -11.36 -1.78 -28.04
CA SER A 222 -10.18 -2.64 -28.14
C SER A 222 -10.52 -3.98 -28.80
N ALA A 223 -9.59 -4.50 -29.62
CA ALA A 223 -9.79 -5.74 -30.36
C ALA A 223 -9.89 -7.01 -29.49
N ASP A 224 -9.45 -6.93 -28.23
CA ASP A 224 -9.52 -8.01 -27.23
C ASP A 224 -10.88 -8.06 -26.50
N GLY A 225 -11.85 -7.23 -26.90
CA GLY A 225 -13.16 -7.14 -26.28
C GLY A 225 -13.22 -6.18 -25.08
N SER A 226 -12.09 -5.60 -24.67
CA SER A 226 -12.05 -4.49 -23.71
C SER A 226 -12.28 -3.15 -24.40
N GLY A 227 -12.24 -2.06 -23.63
CA GLY A 227 -12.42 -0.73 -24.17
C GLY A 227 -12.18 0.35 -23.13
N ARG A 228 -12.49 1.59 -23.47
CA ARG A 228 -12.46 2.69 -22.51
C ARG A 228 -13.72 2.63 -21.64
N PRO A 229 -13.65 3.04 -20.35
CA PRO A 229 -14.83 3.22 -19.53
C PRO A 229 -15.87 4.12 -20.23
N ASN A 230 -17.15 3.71 -20.25
CA ASN A 230 -18.23 4.48 -20.88
C ASN A 230 -18.39 5.87 -20.26
N ASN A 231 -18.22 5.95 -18.95
CA ASN A 231 -18.04 7.20 -18.24
C ASN A 231 -16.56 7.36 -17.94
N SER A 232 -15.97 8.46 -18.41
CA SER A 232 -14.53 8.65 -18.30
C SER A 232 -14.09 8.63 -16.83
N ALA A 233 -13.15 7.75 -16.53
CA ALA A 233 -12.37 7.77 -15.29
C ALA A 233 -11.05 8.50 -15.54
N GLU A 234 -10.89 9.67 -14.92
CA GLU A 234 -9.72 10.53 -15.01
C GLU A 234 -9.15 10.72 -13.62
N ILE A 235 -7.85 10.48 -13.47
CA ILE A 235 -7.08 10.81 -12.27
C ILE A 235 -6.90 12.32 -12.28
N VAL A 236 -7.53 13.00 -11.34
CA VAL A 236 -7.41 14.45 -11.13
C VAL A 236 -6.06 14.75 -10.49
N ALA A 237 -5.70 13.99 -9.46
CA ALA A 237 -4.41 14.06 -8.78
C ALA A 237 -4.12 12.78 -8.00
N VAL A 238 -2.87 12.57 -7.60
CA VAL A 238 -2.48 11.52 -6.64
C VAL A 238 -1.81 12.17 -5.44
N THR A 239 -2.39 12.02 -4.25
CA THR A 239 -1.97 12.75 -3.04
C THR A 239 -1.65 11.80 -1.88
N PRO A 240 -0.77 12.18 -0.94
CA PRO A 240 -0.59 11.41 0.29
C PRO A 240 -1.91 11.24 1.06
N GLY A 241 -2.17 10.01 1.52
CA GLY A 241 -3.38 9.64 2.27
C GLY A 241 -3.22 9.61 3.79
#